data_AF-A0A850ZQF1-F1
#
_entry.id   AF-A0A850ZQF1-F1
#
_cell.length_a   1.000
_cell.length_b   1.000
_cell.length_c   1.000
_cell.angle_alpha   90.00
_cell.angle_beta   90.00
_cell.angle_gamma   90.00
#
_symmetry.space_group_name_H-M   'P 1'
#
loop_
_entity.id
_entity.type
_entity.pdbx_description
1 polymer ?
#
loop_
_entity_poly.entity_id
_entity_poly.type
_entity_poly.pdbx_seq_one_letter_code
_entity_poly.pdbx_strand_id
1 'polypeptide(L)'
;MAAPPDTEQSPTLSLELLPTDPLLLILSFLDYRDLVSCCYLNRRLNQLSSHDPLWKRHCKKYWLISEEEKSRRQNQGWRAIFISTYSDLGRYIHYYATLKKAWDDLEQYLGQWCPRMISSLKESVREEDLDAVEAQIRCKLPDDYRCSFRIHNGQKLVVPGLMGSMALSNHYRSEDLLDIDTAAGGFQQRLGLKQCLPLTFCIHTGLSQYMALESVEGRNKYEIFYQCPDQMARSPSAIVMFITGTSYLEWFTSYVNKVVTGGYPIIRDQIFRYVHDKDCVATTEDITVSVSTSFLPELSSVHPPHYFFTYRIRIEMSKDALPENICQLESRYWRITNAKGDVEEVQGPGVVGEFPVISPGKVYEYTSCTTFSTTSGYMEGYYTFHCLSNKDRFFNVTIPRFHMVCPAFKATNPNESAVDEDQDSTGTDDSQDPHRVLDIPSPSGCCLCHT
;
A
#
# COMPACT_ATOMS: atom_id res chain seq x y z
N MET A 1 -75.48 -33.45 41.38
CA MET A 1 -75.04 -32.40 40.43
C MET A 1 -73.97 -31.59 41.13
N ALA A 2 -72.70 -31.83 40.80
CA ALA A 2 -71.59 -30.95 41.14
C ALA A 2 -70.71 -30.91 39.88
N ALA A 3 -70.57 -29.71 39.30
CA ALA A 3 -69.75 -29.48 38.11
C ALA A 3 -68.26 -29.67 38.45
N PRO A 4 -67.42 -30.16 37.52
CA PRO A 4 -65.99 -30.28 37.76
C PRO A 4 -65.35 -28.88 37.81
N PRO A 5 -64.22 -28.72 38.53
CA PRO A 5 -63.56 -27.43 38.64
C PRO A 5 -62.92 -27.04 37.31
N ASP A 6 -63.04 -25.75 36.97
CA ASP A 6 -62.38 -25.13 35.83
C ASP A 6 -60.86 -25.36 35.93
N THR A 7 -60.32 -26.16 35.02
CA THR A 7 -58.88 -26.23 34.74
C THR A 7 -58.43 -24.85 34.27
N GLU A 8 -57.70 -24.11 35.12
CA GLU A 8 -56.92 -22.94 34.73
C GLU A 8 -55.99 -23.35 33.57
N GLN A 9 -56.36 -22.93 32.35
CA GLN A 9 -55.48 -23.03 31.20
C GLN A 9 -54.29 -22.11 31.47
N SER A 10 -53.12 -22.70 31.72
CA SER A 10 -51.84 -21.99 31.69
C SER A 10 -51.78 -21.15 30.40
N PRO A 11 -51.53 -19.83 30.48
CA PRO A 11 -51.63 -18.96 29.32
C PRO A 11 -50.63 -19.45 28.27
N THR A 12 -51.14 -19.91 27.13
CA THR A 12 -50.31 -20.25 25.97
C THR A 12 -49.53 -19.00 25.58
N LEU A 13 -48.23 -19.03 25.85
CA LEU A 13 -47.28 -17.98 25.51
C LEU A 13 -47.25 -17.85 23.98
N SER A 14 -48.04 -16.92 23.46
CA SER A 14 -48.05 -16.55 22.05
C SER A 14 -47.05 -15.42 21.83
N LEU A 15 -46.34 -15.45 20.70
CA LEU A 15 -45.47 -14.36 20.28
C LEU A 15 -46.21 -13.02 20.28
N GLU A 16 -47.53 -13.04 20.02
CA GLU A 16 -48.38 -11.85 20.03
C GLU A 16 -48.58 -11.21 21.42
N LEU A 17 -48.25 -11.94 22.49
CA LEU A 17 -48.44 -11.50 23.87
C LEU A 17 -47.13 -11.03 24.53
N LEU A 18 -45.98 -11.20 23.85
CA LEU A 18 -44.67 -10.82 24.40
C LEU A 18 -44.43 -9.31 24.36
N PRO A 19 -43.85 -8.68 25.40
CA PRO A 19 -43.60 -7.24 25.38
C PRO A 19 -42.69 -6.80 24.22
N THR A 20 -42.96 -5.61 23.67
CA THR A 20 -42.21 -5.03 22.53
C THR A 20 -40.75 -4.75 22.86
N ASP A 21 -40.46 -4.13 24.01
CA ASP A 21 -39.11 -3.64 24.32
C ASP A 21 -38.06 -4.75 24.45
N PRO A 22 -38.33 -5.87 25.17
CA PRO A 22 -37.41 -7.02 25.20
C PRO A 22 -37.19 -7.64 23.82
N LEU A 23 -38.23 -7.71 22.97
CA LEU A 23 -38.10 -8.23 21.61
C LEU A 23 -37.23 -7.30 20.74
N LEU A 24 -37.42 -5.98 20.83
CA LEU A 24 -36.56 -5.02 20.13
C LEU A 24 -35.12 -5.08 20.61
N LEU A 25 -34.90 -5.29 21.92
CA LEU A 25 -33.56 -5.50 22.46
C LEU A 25 -32.91 -6.77 21.89
N ILE A 26 -33.64 -7.89 21.82
CA ILE A 26 -33.15 -9.13 21.21
C ILE A 26 -32.81 -8.91 19.72
N LEU A 27 -33.72 -8.30 18.96
CA LEU A 27 -33.51 -7.99 17.55
C LEU A 27 -32.31 -7.04 17.33
N SER A 28 -31.97 -6.19 18.30
CA SER A 28 -30.81 -5.29 18.20
C SER A 28 -29.44 -5.97 18.16
N PHE A 29 -29.39 -7.26 18.54
CA PHE A 29 -28.18 -8.09 18.45
C PHE A 29 -28.03 -8.81 17.10
N LEU A 30 -29.09 -8.84 16.29
CA LEU A 30 -29.09 -9.53 15.00
C LEU A 30 -28.33 -8.72 13.94
N ASP A 31 -27.77 -9.43 12.95
CA ASP A 31 -27.23 -8.78 11.75
C ASP A 31 -28.36 -8.43 10.77
N TYR A 32 -28.06 -7.59 9.79
CA TYR A 32 -29.05 -7.13 8.82
C TYR A 32 -29.72 -8.31 8.07
N ARG A 33 -28.98 -9.39 7.77
CA ARG A 33 -29.52 -10.59 7.08
C ARG A 33 -30.59 -11.28 7.93
N ASP A 34 -30.35 -11.39 9.23
CA ASP A 34 -31.27 -12.02 10.17
C ASP A 34 -32.50 -11.12 10.42
N LEU A 35 -32.30 -9.80 10.49
CA LEU A 35 -33.40 -8.82 10.55
C LEU A 35 -34.30 -8.89 9.32
N VAL A 36 -33.72 -8.96 8.12
CA VAL A 36 -34.48 -9.17 6.87
C VAL A 36 -35.24 -10.49 6.92
N SER A 37 -34.60 -11.56 7.37
CA SER A 37 -35.23 -12.88 7.48
C SER A 37 -36.41 -12.85 8.45
N CYS A 38 -36.27 -12.18 9.60
CA CYS A 38 -37.35 -11.98 10.57
C CYS A 38 -38.55 -11.21 9.98
N CYS A 39 -38.32 -10.30 9.01
CA CYS A 39 -39.41 -9.62 8.31
C CYS A 39 -40.32 -10.56 7.50
N TYR A 40 -39.82 -11.74 7.09
CA TYR A 40 -40.58 -12.69 6.29
C TYR A 40 -41.26 -13.80 7.11
N LEU A 41 -40.98 -13.93 8.41
CA LEU A 41 -41.49 -15.04 9.23
C LEU A 41 -42.94 -14.86 9.69
N ASN A 42 -43.30 -13.68 10.22
CA ASN A 42 -44.69 -13.37 10.61
C ASN A 42 -44.92 -11.86 10.71
N ARG A 43 -46.20 -11.46 10.91
CA ARG A 43 -46.60 -10.04 10.96
C ARG A 43 -45.95 -9.27 12.11
N ARG A 44 -45.89 -9.84 13.32
CA ARG A 44 -45.31 -9.17 14.49
C ARG A 44 -43.80 -8.95 14.34
N LEU A 45 -43.06 -9.99 13.93
CA LEU A 45 -41.62 -9.89 13.67
C LEU A 45 -41.33 -8.94 12.50
N ASN A 46 -42.21 -8.87 11.50
CA ASN A 46 -42.08 -7.87 10.46
C ASN A 46 -42.21 -6.44 10.99
N GLN A 47 -43.21 -6.17 11.83
CA GLN A 47 -43.36 -4.86 12.46
C GLN A 47 -42.16 -4.50 13.34
N LEU A 48 -41.71 -5.44 14.18
CA LEU A 48 -40.59 -5.22 15.11
C LEU A 48 -39.25 -5.10 14.38
N SER A 49 -38.96 -5.98 13.43
CA SER A 49 -37.69 -5.96 12.67
C SER A 49 -37.63 -4.80 11.69
N SER A 50 -38.79 -4.23 11.32
CA SER A 50 -38.85 -3.00 10.53
C SER A 50 -38.68 -1.72 11.37
N HIS A 51 -38.54 -1.84 12.70
CA HIS A 51 -38.36 -0.70 13.60
C HIS A 51 -37.08 0.08 13.26
N ASP A 52 -37.24 1.36 12.94
CA ASP A 52 -36.22 2.18 12.29
C ASP A 52 -34.88 2.29 13.08
N PRO A 53 -34.89 2.43 14.42
CA PRO A 53 -33.66 2.41 15.24
C PRO A 53 -32.78 1.17 15.09
N LEU A 54 -33.33 0.00 14.73
CA LEU A 54 -32.52 -1.21 14.49
C LEU A 54 -31.60 -1.03 13.28
N TRP A 55 -32.10 -0.37 12.24
CA TRP A 55 -31.40 -0.15 10.98
C TRP A 55 -30.36 0.97 11.06
N LYS A 56 -30.52 1.90 12.01
CA LYS A 56 -29.55 2.97 12.28
C LYS A 56 -28.14 2.44 12.50
N ARG A 57 -28.00 1.38 13.30
CA ARG A 57 -26.70 0.74 13.57
C ARG A 57 -26.08 0.18 12.29
N HIS A 58 -26.87 -0.47 11.44
CA HIS A 58 -26.38 -1.05 10.19
C HIS A 58 -26.01 0.01 9.15
N CYS A 59 -26.78 1.08 9.02
CA CYS A 59 -26.42 2.21 8.15
C CYS A 59 -25.09 2.85 8.58
N LYS A 60 -24.87 3.05 9.88
CA LYS A 60 -23.61 3.57 10.40
C LYS A 60 -22.45 2.59 10.18
N LYS A 61 -22.70 1.30 10.42
CA LYS A 61 -21.67 0.26 10.31
C LYS A 61 -21.20 0.04 8.87
N TYR A 62 -22.14 -0.11 7.93
CA TYR A 62 -21.84 -0.55 6.56
C TYR A 62 -21.70 0.60 5.56
N TRP A 63 -22.42 1.71 5.77
CA TRP A 63 -22.49 2.83 4.82
C TRP A 63 -21.92 4.14 5.37
N LEU A 64 -21.45 4.16 6.62
CA LEU A 64 -20.91 5.34 7.31
C LEU A 64 -21.85 6.56 7.30
N ILE A 65 -23.16 6.33 7.23
CA ILE A 65 -24.15 7.41 7.13
C ILE A 65 -24.25 8.15 8.48
N SER A 66 -23.89 9.43 8.48
CA SER A 66 -24.03 10.32 9.62
C SER A 66 -25.49 10.76 9.85
N GLU A 67 -25.79 11.31 11.02
CA GLU A 67 -27.13 11.90 11.29
C GLU A 67 -27.40 13.09 10.36
N GLU A 68 -26.37 13.84 10.00
CA GLU A 68 -26.45 14.99 9.11
C GLU A 68 -26.81 14.55 7.69
N GLU A 69 -26.16 13.50 7.19
CA GLU A 69 -26.46 12.88 5.90
C GLU A 69 -27.90 12.34 5.88
N LYS A 70 -28.32 11.66 6.95
CA LYS A 70 -29.72 11.22 7.12
C LYS A 70 -30.69 12.40 7.12
N SER A 71 -30.31 13.53 7.71
CA SER A 71 -31.13 14.74 7.77
C SER A 71 -31.25 15.42 6.41
N ARG A 72 -30.24 15.30 5.53
CA ARG A 72 -30.30 15.78 4.14
C ARG A 72 -31.24 14.94 3.28
N ARG A 73 -31.36 13.64 3.55
CA ARG A 73 -32.29 12.72 2.86
C ARG A 73 -33.73 12.80 3.38
N GLN A 74 -34.18 14.02 3.74
CA GLN A 74 -35.50 14.32 4.31
C GLN A 74 -36.60 13.40 3.73
N ASN A 75 -37.33 12.72 4.63
CA ASN A 75 -38.44 11.77 4.38
C ASN A 75 -38.12 10.26 4.35
N GLN A 76 -36.87 9.83 4.51
CA GLN A 76 -36.56 8.39 4.61
C GLN A 76 -36.17 7.96 6.04
N GLY A 77 -36.75 6.82 6.48
CA GLY A 77 -36.28 6.11 7.67
C GLY A 77 -34.95 5.40 7.42
N TRP A 78 -34.18 5.13 8.48
CA TRP A 78 -32.97 4.31 8.42
C TRP A 78 -33.14 3.00 7.67
N ARG A 79 -34.28 2.31 7.81
CA ARG A 79 -34.56 1.08 7.05
C ARG A 79 -34.63 1.33 5.55
N ALA A 80 -35.37 2.35 5.14
CA ALA A 80 -35.54 2.70 3.73
C ALA A 80 -34.20 3.11 3.10
N ILE A 81 -33.41 3.90 3.85
CA ILE A 81 -32.05 4.27 3.47
C ILE A 81 -31.21 3.00 3.29
N PHE A 82 -31.17 2.11 4.28
CA PHE A 82 -30.39 0.88 4.20
C PHE A 82 -30.74 0.05 2.96
N ILE A 83 -32.03 -0.18 2.71
CA ILE A 83 -32.51 -0.98 1.57
C ILE A 83 -32.15 -0.31 0.23
N SER A 84 -32.37 1.01 0.11
CA SER A 84 -32.04 1.75 -1.11
C SER A 84 -30.53 1.78 -1.40
N THR A 85 -29.69 1.91 -0.36
CA THR A 85 -28.24 1.83 -0.50
C THR A 85 -27.79 0.40 -0.79
N TYR A 86 -28.41 -0.60 -0.16
CA TYR A 86 -28.12 -2.01 -0.42
C TYR A 86 -28.48 -2.42 -1.85
N SER A 87 -29.53 -1.86 -2.46
CA SER A 87 -29.86 -2.18 -3.86
C SER A 87 -28.80 -1.73 -4.85
N ASP A 88 -28.01 -0.71 -4.52
CA ASP A 88 -26.96 -0.16 -5.39
C ASP A 88 -25.55 -0.65 -5.00
N LEU A 89 -25.23 -0.62 -3.70
CA LEU A 89 -23.91 -0.93 -3.14
C LEU A 89 -23.85 -2.25 -2.37
N GLY A 90 -24.94 -3.02 -2.33
CA GLY A 90 -25.04 -4.26 -1.54
C GLY A 90 -23.99 -5.31 -1.90
N ARG A 91 -23.55 -5.34 -3.17
CA ARG A 91 -22.42 -6.16 -3.64
C ARG A 91 -21.15 -5.90 -2.82
N TYR A 92 -20.94 -4.66 -2.39
CA TYR A 92 -19.72 -4.21 -1.73
C TYR A 92 -19.84 -4.07 -0.21
N ILE A 93 -20.91 -4.58 0.40
CA ILE A 93 -21.21 -4.34 1.83
C ILE A 93 -20.06 -4.69 2.78
N HIS A 94 -19.21 -5.65 2.41
CA HIS A 94 -18.06 -6.09 3.21
C HIS A 94 -16.81 -5.20 3.06
N TYR A 95 -16.74 -4.41 1.98
CA TYR A 95 -15.57 -3.59 1.62
C TYR A 95 -15.83 -2.09 1.79
N TYR A 96 -17.06 -1.65 1.54
CA TYR A 96 -17.43 -0.25 1.39
C TYR A 96 -17.03 0.61 2.58
N ALA A 97 -17.41 0.23 3.81
CA ALA A 97 -17.10 1.03 4.99
C ALA A 97 -15.59 1.24 5.17
N THR A 98 -14.79 0.19 4.95
CA THR A 98 -13.33 0.26 5.12
C THR A 98 -12.69 1.13 4.04
N LEU A 99 -13.07 0.95 2.77
CA LEU A 99 -12.55 1.74 1.66
C LEU A 99 -13.00 3.19 1.72
N LYS A 100 -14.28 3.44 2.04
CA LYS A 100 -14.83 4.78 2.18
C LYS A 100 -14.12 5.54 3.28
N LYS A 101 -13.90 4.90 4.43
CA LYS A 101 -13.11 5.49 5.51
C LYS A 101 -11.68 5.82 5.05
N ALA A 102 -11.00 4.90 4.36
CA ALA A 102 -9.65 5.15 3.87
C ALA A 102 -9.60 6.35 2.89
N TRP A 103 -10.55 6.44 1.96
CA TRP A 103 -10.67 7.60 1.08
C TRP A 103 -10.94 8.89 1.86
N ASP A 104 -11.87 8.88 2.81
CA ASP A 104 -12.20 10.05 3.64
C ASP A 104 -10.99 10.53 4.47
N ASP A 105 -10.28 9.59 5.10
CA ASP A 105 -9.07 9.88 5.89
C ASP A 105 -7.97 10.47 4.97
N LEU A 106 -7.82 9.94 3.76
CA LEU A 106 -6.86 10.43 2.77
C LEU A 106 -7.22 11.84 2.28
N GLU A 107 -8.47 12.07 1.90
CA GLU A 107 -8.94 13.39 1.46
C GLU A 107 -8.80 14.44 2.58
N GLN A 108 -9.19 14.10 3.80
CA GLN A 108 -9.06 15.02 4.93
C GLN A 108 -7.59 15.38 5.17
N TYR A 109 -6.69 14.40 5.15
CA TYR A 109 -5.27 14.61 5.36
C TYR A 109 -4.64 15.42 4.22
N LEU A 110 -4.87 15.02 2.97
CA LEU A 110 -4.35 15.74 1.81
C LEU A 110 -4.95 17.15 1.69
N GLY A 111 -6.14 17.40 2.23
CA GLY A 111 -6.77 18.72 2.19
C GLY A 111 -6.01 19.74 3.03
N GLN A 112 -5.36 19.28 4.10
CA GLN A 112 -4.52 20.10 4.96
C GLN A 112 -3.11 20.30 4.41
N TRP A 113 -2.54 19.27 3.77
CA TRP A 113 -1.10 19.23 3.44
C TRP A 113 -0.77 19.29 1.95
N CYS A 114 -1.69 18.85 1.08
CA CYS A 114 -1.49 18.66 -0.37
C CYS A 114 -2.77 18.96 -1.20
N PRO A 115 -3.37 20.16 -1.12
CA PRO A 115 -4.69 20.43 -1.73
C PRO A 115 -4.72 20.24 -3.26
N ARG A 116 -3.57 20.41 -3.94
CA ARG A 116 -3.44 20.13 -5.39
C ARG A 116 -3.67 18.67 -5.76
N MET A 117 -3.39 17.74 -4.84
CA MET A 117 -3.58 16.32 -5.07
C MET A 117 -5.07 15.96 -5.06
N ILE A 118 -5.88 16.61 -4.21
CA ILE A 118 -7.34 16.41 -4.19
C ILE A 118 -7.98 16.81 -5.51
N SER A 119 -7.58 17.93 -6.10
CA SER A 119 -8.18 18.40 -7.36
C SER A 119 -7.90 17.48 -8.57
N SER A 120 -6.96 16.55 -8.41
CA SER A 120 -6.64 15.51 -9.39
C SER A 120 -7.47 14.23 -9.23
N LEU A 121 -8.11 14.00 -8.08
CA LEU A 121 -8.98 12.85 -7.87
C LEU A 121 -10.20 12.92 -8.80
N LYS A 122 -10.58 11.78 -9.37
CA LYS A 122 -11.79 11.68 -10.23
C LYS A 122 -12.98 11.21 -9.40
N GLU A 123 -14.17 11.66 -9.77
CA GLU A 123 -15.43 11.29 -9.12
C GLU A 123 -15.75 9.80 -9.29
N SER A 124 -16.70 9.30 -8.50
CA SER A 124 -17.16 7.91 -8.52
C SER A 124 -17.68 7.45 -9.88
N VAL A 125 -17.57 6.15 -10.14
CA VAL A 125 -18.07 5.46 -11.34
C VAL A 125 -19.37 4.70 -11.04
N ARG A 126 -20.25 4.56 -12.03
CA ARG A 126 -21.50 3.80 -11.89
C ARG A 126 -21.26 2.31 -12.14
N GLU A 127 -22.15 1.46 -11.62
CA GLU A 127 -22.02 0.00 -11.78
C GLU A 127 -21.99 -0.42 -13.26
N GLU A 128 -22.81 0.21 -14.10
CA GLU A 128 -22.90 -0.09 -15.55
C GLU A 128 -21.60 0.20 -16.31
N ASP A 129 -20.87 1.23 -15.89
CA ASP A 129 -19.60 1.62 -16.51
C ASP A 129 -18.52 0.57 -16.15
N LEU A 130 -18.52 0.07 -14.91
CA LEU A 130 -17.64 -1.02 -14.48
C LEU A 130 -17.97 -2.35 -15.18
N ASP A 131 -19.25 -2.61 -15.45
CA ASP A 131 -19.68 -3.80 -16.20
C ASP A 131 -19.24 -3.72 -17.67
N ALA A 132 -19.30 -2.53 -18.27
CA ALA A 132 -18.78 -2.29 -19.62
C ALA A 132 -17.26 -2.52 -19.68
N VAL A 133 -16.51 -2.09 -18.67
CA VAL A 133 -15.07 -2.37 -18.56
C VAL A 133 -14.79 -3.87 -18.49
N GLU A 134 -15.50 -4.61 -17.64
CA GLU A 134 -15.35 -6.07 -17.55
C GLU A 134 -15.64 -6.77 -18.88
N ALA A 135 -16.66 -6.28 -19.62
CA ALA A 135 -16.98 -6.79 -20.95
C ALA A 135 -15.87 -6.49 -21.97
N GLN A 136 -15.23 -5.32 -21.88
CA GLN A 136 -14.09 -4.94 -22.71
C GLN A 136 -12.87 -5.84 -22.45
N ILE A 137 -12.48 -6.02 -21.18
CA ILE A 137 -11.30 -6.81 -20.83
C ILE A 137 -11.56 -8.33 -20.82
N ARG A 138 -12.83 -8.74 -20.89
CA ARG A 138 -13.30 -10.15 -20.81
C ARG A 138 -12.81 -10.87 -19.55
N CYS A 139 -12.75 -10.14 -18.44
CA CYS A 139 -12.33 -10.64 -17.14
C CYS A 139 -13.12 -9.95 -16.05
N LYS A 140 -13.38 -10.65 -14.94
CA LYS A 140 -14.06 -10.08 -13.78
C LYS A 140 -13.10 -9.30 -12.91
N LEU A 141 -13.54 -8.13 -12.45
CA LEU A 141 -12.81 -7.31 -11.50
C LEU A 141 -13.12 -7.76 -10.06
N PRO A 142 -12.16 -7.66 -9.14
CA PRO A 142 -12.41 -7.89 -7.72
C PRO A 142 -13.45 -6.92 -7.17
N ASP A 143 -14.29 -7.39 -6.23
CA ASP A 143 -15.34 -6.55 -5.64
C ASP A 143 -14.79 -5.40 -4.79
N ASP A 144 -13.64 -5.59 -4.11
CA ASP A 144 -12.96 -4.52 -3.37
C ASP A 144 -12.39 -3.45 -4.31
N TYR A 145 -11.81 -3.86 -5.45
CA TYR A 145 -11.33 -2.95 -6.47
C TYR A 145 -12.49 -2.13 -7.07
N ARG A 146 -13.57 -2.79 -7.50
CA ARG A 146 -14.79 -2.12 -8.00
C ARG A 146 -15.37 -1.16 -6.97
N CYS A 147 -15.46 -1.58 -5.71
CA CYS A 147 -15.95 -0.76 -4.62
C CYS A 147 -15.17 0.56 -4.49
N SER A 148 -13.84 0.53 -4.68
CA SER A 148 -13.02 1.74 -4.64
C SER A 148 -13.45 2.75 -5.71
N PHE A 149 -13.72 2.29 -6.94
CA PHE A 149 -14.21 3.14 -8.04
C PHE A 149 -15.62 3.67 -7.81
N ARG A 150 -16.46 2.96 -7.06
CA ARG A 150 -17.76 3.48 -6.60
C ARG A 150 -17.61 4.66 -5.62
N ILE A 151 -16.39 4.93 -5.12
CA ILE A 151 -16.06 6.06 -4.24
C ILE A 151 -15.25 7.11 -5.02
N HIS A 152 -14.09 6.74 -5.58
CA HIS A 152 -13.24 7.61 -6.43
C HIS A 152 -12.65 6.86 -7.61
N ASN A 153 -12.65 7.47 -8.79
CA ASN A 153 -12.13 6.87 -10.01
C ASN A 153 -10.64 7.11 -10.24
N GLY A 154 -9.82 6.77 -9.25
CA GLY A 154 -8.39 7.03 -9.30
C GLY A 154 -8.08 8.53 -9.45
N GLN A 155 -7.04 8.82 -10.24
CA GLN A 155 -6.47 10.15 -10.39
C GLN A 155 -6.34 10.51 -11.87
N LYS A 156 -6.47 11.80 -12.20
CA LYS A 156 -5.96 12.34 -13.46
C LYS A 156 -4.44 12.17 -13.48
N LEU A 157 -3.89 11.74 -14.62
CA LEU A 157 -2.44 11.59 -14.80
C LEU A 157 -1.74 12.95 -14.72
N VAL A 158 -1.25 13.32 -13.54
CA VAL A 158 -0.61 14.62 -13.26
C VAL A 158 0.53 14.44 -12.26
N VAL A 159 1.48 15.38 -12.25
CA VAL A 159 2.58 15.35 -11.28
C VAL A 159 2.33 16.40 -10.19
N PRO A 160 2.36 16.05 -8.90
CA PRO A 160 2.68 14.74 -8.32
C PRO A 160 1.52 13.74 -8.36
N GLY A 161 1.86 12.46 -8.54
CA GLY A 161 0.93 11.33 -8.48
C GLY A 161 0.58 10.93 -7.04
N LEU A 162 -0.63 10.40 -6.89
CA LEU A 162 -1.24 10.01 -5.61
C LEU A 162 -0.50 8.87 -4.93
N MET A 163 0.17 8.00 -5.70
CA MET A 163 0.90 6.82 -5.19
C MET A 163 2.35 7.14 -4.83
N GLY A 164 2.69 8.43 -4.79
CA GLY A 164 3.92 8.95 -4.23
C GLY A 164 5.05 9.15 -5.22
N SER A 165 6.02 9.95 -4.76
CA SER A 165 7.19 10.39 -5.49
C SER A 165 8.48 9.88 -4.84
N MET A 166 9.55 9.89 -5.62
CA MET A 166 10.92 9.74 -5.14
C MET A 166 11.85 10.53 -6.07
N ALA A 167 12.88 11.14 -5.49
CA ALA A 167 13.81 12.01 -6.18
C ALA A 167 15.23 11.76 -5.70
N LEU A 168 16.14 11.56 -6.66
CA LEU A 168 17.59 11.55 -6.55
C LEU A 168 18.15 12.53 -7.59
N SER A 169 19.47 12.80 -7.55
CA SER A 169 20.12 13.79 -8.43
C SER A 169 19.88 13.55 -9.93
N ASN A 170 19.77 12.30 -10.36
CA ASN A 170 19.59 11.90 -11.76
C ASN A 170 18.33 11.04 -12.00
N HIS A 171 17.46 10.89 -11.00
CA HIS A 171 16.31 10.01 -11.09
C HIS A 171 15.12 10.61 -10.35
N TYR A 172 14.01 10.81 -11.05
CA TYR A 172 12.75 11.26 -10.47
C TYR A 172 11.63 10.34 -10.91
N ARG A 173 10.77 10.00 -9.96
CA ARG A 173 9.53 9.28 -10.22
C ARG A 173 8.40 9.90 -9.43
N SER A 174 7.21 9.82 -10.01
CA SER A 174 5.95 10.16 -9.38
C SER A 174 4.88 9.23 -9.97
N GLU A 175 4.21 8.48 -9.11
CA GLU A 175 3.33 7.37 -9.50
C GLU A 175 1.87 7.76 -9.29
N ASP A 176 1.07 7.68 -10.36
CA ASP A 176 -0.36 7.99 -10.37
C ASP A 176 -1.19 6.74 -10.07
N LEU A 177 -2.32 6.90 -9.39
CA LEU A 177 -3.34 5.86 -9.27
C LEU A 177 -4.23 5.92 -10.51
N LEU A 178 -4.29 4.84 -11.29
CA LEU A 178 -5.02 4.83 -12.55
C LEU A 178 -6.53 4.86 -12.33
N ASP A 179 -7.21 5.60 -13.19
CA ASP A 179 -8.64 5.49 -13.39
C ASP A 179 -8.99 4.22 -14.18
N ILE A 180 -10.25 3.77 -14.08
CA ILE A 180 -10.64 2.45 -14.58
C ILE A 180 -10.51 2.31 -16.10
N ASP A 181 -10.78 3.38 -16.86
CA ASP A 181 -10.72 3.35 -18.32
C ASP A 181 -9.26 3.23 -18.79
N THR A 182 -8.37 4.00 -18.15
CA THR A 182 -6.92 3.93 -18.40
C THR A 182 -6.36 2.56 -17.99
N ALA A 183 -6.79 2.03 -16.84
CA ALA A 183 -6.40 0.70 -16.39
C ALA A 183 -6.84 -0.39 -17.38
N ALA A 184 -8.09 -0.33 -17.86
CA ALA A 184 -8.63 -1.27 -18.84
C ALA A 184 -7.90 -1.19 -20.19
N GLY A 185 -7.53 0.00 -20.64
CA GLY A 185 -6.71 0.21 -21.84
C GLY A 185 -5.31 -0.39 -21.71
N GLY A 186 -4.77 -0.45 -20.50
CA GLY A 186 -3.46 -1.05 -20.20
C GLY A 186 -3.49 -2.54 -19.85
N PHE A 187 -4.66 -3.19 -19.94
CA PHE A 187 -4.82 -4.61 -19.59
C PHE A 187 -3.93 -5.52 -20.43
N GLN A 188 -3.20 -6.42 -19.76
CA GLN A 188 -2.13 -7.19 -20.37
C GLN A 188 -2.59 -8.61 -20.75
N GLN A 189 -2.32 -8.99 -22.01
CA GLN A 189 -2.51 -10.35 -22.54
C GLN A 189 -1.22 -10.98 -23.05
N ARG A 190 -0.11 -10.23 -23.01
CA ARG A 190 1.20 -10.73 -23.43
C ARG A 190 1.75 -11.74 -22.43
N LEU A 191 2.57 -12.65 -22.94
CA LEU A 191 3.31 -13.61 -22.15
C LEU A 191 4.11 -12.90 -21.03
N GLY A 192 4.05 -13.44 -19.82
CA GLY A 192 4.66 -12.87 -18.62
C GLY A 192 3.75 -11.92 -17.83
N LEU A 193 2.79 -11.25 -18.47
CA LEU A 193 1.80 -10.40 -17.80
C LEU A 193 0.36 -10.77 -18.19
N LYS A 194 0.11 -12.03 -18.55
CA LYS A 194 -1.21 -12.46 -18.99
C LYS A 194 -2.25 -12.25 -17.87
N GLN A 195 -3.41 -11.69 -18.22
CA GLN A 195 -4.51 -11.37 -17.29
C GLN A 195 -4.10 -10.40 -16.16
N CYS A 196 -3.16 -9.49 -16.42
CA CYS A 196 -2.73 -8.48 -15.46
C CYS A 196 -3.30 -7.10 -15.79
N LEU A 197 -3.88 -6.43 -14.80
CA LEU A 197 -4.41 -5.08 -14.91
C LEU A 197 -3.47 -4.09 -14.23
N PRO A 198 -3.03 -3.01 -14.89
CA PRO A 198 -2.23 -1.98 -14.24
C PRO A 198 -3.09 -1.18 -13.26
N LEU A 199 -2.61 -1.02 -12.03
CA LEU A 199 -3.23 -0.18 -11.00
C LEU A 199 -2.65 1.22 -10.96
N THR A 200 -1.37 1.33 -11.30
CA THR A 200 -0.61 2.57 -11.20
C THR A 200 0.25 2.78 -12.44
N PHE A 201 0.68 4.01 -12.64
CA PHE A 201 1.61 4.33 -13.71
C PHE A 201 2.52 5.48 -13.31
N CYS A 202 3.81 5.35 -13.61
CA CYS A 202 4.77 6.42 -13.49
C CYS A 202 5.17 6.92 -14.88
N ILE A 203 4.78 8.14 -15.23
CA ILE A 203 5.05 8.75 -16.55
C ILE A 203 6.56 8.86 -16.82
N HIS A 204 7.36 9.13 -15.79
CA HIS A 204 8.81 9.36 -15.92
C HIS A 204 9.62 8.10 -16.20
N THR A 205 9.22 6.96 -15.63
CA THR A 205 9.98 5.70 -15.68
C THR A 205 9.27 4.60 -16.49
N GLY A 206 7.98 4.78 -16.81
CA GLY A 206 7.14 3.73 -17.39
C GLY A 206 6.78 2.61 -16.41
N LEU A 207 7.14 2.73 -15.13
CA LEU A 207 6.86 1.73 -14.11
C LEU A 207 5.36 1.66 -13.81
N SER A 208 4.84 0.44 -13.66
CA SER A 208 3.47 0.16 -13.22
C SER A 208 3.45 -0.93 -12.16
N GLN A 209 2.54 -0.80 -11.19
CA GLN A 209 2.07 -1.94 -10.41
C GLN A 209 0.92 -2.61 -11.15
N TYR A 210 0.94 -3.94 -11.17
CA TYR A 210 -0.09 -4.76 -11.78
C TYR A 210 -0.81 -5.58 -10.73
N MET A 211 -2.09 -5.84 -10.97
CA MET A 211 -2.88 -6.84 -10.26
C MET A 211 -3.14 -8.03 -11.18
N ALA A 212 -2.89 -9.25 -10.70
CA ALA A 212 -3.29 -10.47 -11.39
C ALA A 212 -4.80 -10.69 -11.24
N LEU A 213 -5.57 -10.68 -12.34
CA LEU A 213 -7.01 -10.96 -12.26
C LEU A 213 -7.33 -12.46 -12.25
N GLU A 214 -6.40 -13.30 -12.69
CA GLU A 214 -6.52 -14.76 -12.69
C GLU A 214 -5.22 -15.43 -12.24
N SER A 215 -5.34 -16.67 -11.74
CA SER A 215 -4.20 -17.50 -11.34
C SER A 215 -3.54 -18.14 -12.57
N VAL A 216 -2.78 -17.35 -13.32
CA VAL A 216 -2.05 -17.78 -14.53
C VAL A 216 -0.58 -17.45 -14.42
N GLU A 217 0.27 -18.20 -15.14
CA GLU A 217 1.73 -18.01 -15.14
C GLU A 217 2.32 -18.06 -13.72
N GLY A 218 1.79 -18.93 -12.86
CA GLY A 218 2.26 -19.09 -11.47
C GLY A 218 1.90 -17.94 -10.52
N ARG A 219 1.07 -16.97 -10.93
CA ARG A 219 0.57 -15.89 -10.05
C ARG A 219 -0.63 -16.36 -9.22
N ASN A 220 -0.78 -15.75 -8.04
CA ASN A 220 -2.01 -15.88 -7.28
C ASN A 220 -3.03 -14.83 -7.75
N LYS A 221 -4.30 -15.20 -7.82
CA LYS A 221 -5.39 -14.26 -8.10
C LYS A 221 -5.38 -13.10 -7.08
N TYR A 222 -5.49 -11.88 -7.58
CA TYR A 222 -5.50 -10.59 -6.88
C TYR A 222 -4.17 -10.13 -6.26
N GLU A 223 -3.09 -10.87 -6.49
CA GLU A 223 -1.75 -10.46 -6.11
C GLU A 223 -1.34 -9.19 -6.87
N ILE A 224 -0.81 -8.21 -6.13
CA ILE A 224 -0.36 -6.92 -6.65
C ILE A 224 1.17 -6.89 -6.59
N PHE A 225 1.79 -6.46 -7.69
CA PHE A 225 3.25 -6.53 -7.82
C PHE A 225 3.83 -5.48 -8.77
N TYR A 226 5.11 -5.17 -8.60
CA TYR A 226 5.93 -4.58 -9.64
C TYR A 226 6.60 -5.67 -10.48
N GLN A 227 6.61 -5.51 -11.80
CA GLN A 227 7.39 -6.37 -12.67
C GLN A 227 8.89 -6.11 -12.42
N CYS A 228 9.65 -7.18 -12.21
CA CYS A 228 11.10 -7.19 -12.22
C CYS A 228 11.56 -7.81 -13.54
N PRO A 229 12.17 -7.05 -14.46
CA PRO A 229 12.77 -7.62 -15.66
C PRO A 229 13.86 -8.63 -15.24
N ASP A 230 13.74 -9.88 -15.65
CA ASP A 230 14.81 -10.86 -15.53
C ASP A 230 15.63 -10.80 -16.82
N GLN A 231 16.86 -10.27 -16.73
CA GLN A 231 17.74 -10.09 -17.89
C GLN A 231 18.30 -11.43 -18.40
N MET A 232 18.18 -12.50 -17.60
CA MET A 232 18.68 -13.83 -17.91
C MET A 232 17.55 -14.81 -18.27
N ALA A 233 16.29 -14.39 -18.21
CA ALA A 233 15.15 -15.24 -18.53
C ALA A 233 15.18 -15.69 -20.00
N ARG A 234 15.20 -17.01 -20.20
CA ARG A 234 15.12 -17.63 -21.52
C ARG A 234 13.71 -17.62 -22.11
N SER A 235 12.69 -17.51 -21.25
CA SER A 235 11.28 -17.44 -21.64
C SER A 235 10.71 -16.08 -21.26
N PRO A 236 9.97 -15.40 -22.17
CA PRO A 236 9.27 -14.16 -21.83
C PRO A 236 8.18 -14.34 -20.76
N SER A 237 7.72 -15.57 -20.49
CA SER A 237 6.79 -15.85 -19.38
C SER A 237 7.44 -15.81 -18.01
N ALA A 238 8.75 -16.07 -17.94
CA ALA A 238 9.49 -16.16 -16.70
C ALA A 238 9.83 -14.74 -16.23
N ILE A 239 8.88 -14.10 -15.57
CA ILE A 239 9.09 -12.82 -14.90
C ILE A 239 9.30 -13.04 -13.41
N VAL A 240 10.13 -12.19 -12.83
CA VAL A 240 10.20 -12.02 -11.38
C VAL A 240 9.27 -10.85 -11.00
N MET A 241 8.67 -10.94 -9.83
CA MET A 241 7.67 -9.99 -9.37
C MET A 241 7.98 -9.58 -7.94
N PHE A 242 8.07 -8.27 -7.67
CA PHE A 242 8.12 -7.76 -6.30
C PHE A 242 6.70 -7.57 -5.80
N ILE A 243 6.27 -8.41 -4.85
CA ILE A 243 4.90 -8.44 -4.34
C ILE A 243 4.70 -7.25 -3.40
N THR A 244 3.62 -6.50 -3.63
CA THR A 244 3.25 -5.31 -2.85
C THR A 244 1.91 -5.44 -2.13
N GLY A 245 1.09 -6.43 -2.48
CA GLY A 245 -0.18 -6.68 -1.81
C GLY A 245 -0.86 -7.96 -2.30
N THR A 246 -1.88 -8.41 -1.57
CA THR A 246 -2.65 -9.64 -1.88
C THR A 246 -4.11 -9.38 -2.25
N SER A 247 -4.59 -8.16 -2.03
CA SER A 247 -5.90 -7.66 -2.42
C SER A 247 -5.82 -6.14 -2.57
N TYR A 248 -6.76 -5.54 -3.29
CA TYR A 248 -6.80 -4.09 -3.43
C TYR A 248 -7.10 -3.42 -2.09
N LEU A 249 -8.03 -3.98 -1.32
CA LEU A 249 -8.42 -3.48 -0.01
C LEU A 249 -7.20 -3.31 0.89
N GLU A 250 -6.42 -4.37 1.08
CA GLU A 250 -5.26 -4.37 1.97
C GLU A 250 -4.16 -3.43 1.45
N TRP A 251 -3.84 -3.52 0.16
CA TRP A 251 -2.85 -2.67 -0.49
C TRP A 251 -3.17 -1.17 -0.35
N PHE A 252 -4.40 -0.77 -0.66
CA PHE A 252 -4.81 0.64 -0.65
C PHE A 252 -4.97 1.16 0.78
N THR A 253 -5.61 0.40 1.67
CA THR A 253 -5.79 0.85 3.07
C THR A 253 -4.47 0.91 3.83
N SER A 254 -3.54 0.00 3.58
CA SER A 254 -2.17 0.03 4.11
C SER A 254 -1.40 1.26 3.60
N TYR A 255 -1.54 1.57 2.31
CA TYR A 255 -0.98 2.78 1.71
C TYR A 255 -1.51 4.04 2.41
N VAL A 256 -2.85 4.21 2.47
CA VAL A 256 -3.50 5.35 3.12
C VAL A 256 -3.07 5.48 4.56
N ASN A 257 -3.08 4.39 5.33
CA ASN A 257 -2.67 4.39 6.73
C ASN A 257 -1.24 4.94 6.89
N LYS A 258 -0.31 4.55 6.02
CA LYS A 258 1.05 5.09 6.05
C LYS A 258 1.10 6.58 5.72
N VAL A 259 0.29 7.08 4.79
CA VAL A 259 0.21 8.52 4.50
C VAL A 259 -0.32 9.30 5.71
N VAL A 260 -1.49 8.92 6.23
CA VAL A 260 -2.19 9.70 7.27
C VAL A 260 -1.52 9.62 8.65
N THR A 261 -0.74 8.57 8.92
CA THR A 261 0.04 8.44 10.16
C THR A 261 1.43 9.10 10.07
N GLY A 262 1.76 9.74 8.94
CA GLY A 262 3.07 10.34 8.70
C GLY A 262 4.19 9.34 8.39
N GLY A 263 3.85 8.05 8.23
CA GLY A 263 4.77 7.01 7.77
C GLY A 263 5.26 7.25 6.35
N TYR A 264 4.48 7.93 5.50
CA TYR A 264 4.92 8.50 4.22
C TYR A 264 4.92 10.03 4.30
N PRO A 265 6.10 10.65 4.43
CA PRO A 265 6.21 12.09 4.65
C PRO A 265 5.77 12.89 3.41
N ILE A 266 5.09 14.01 3.67
CA ILE A 266 4.79 15.02 2.65
C ILE A 266 5.92 16.04 2.61
N ILE A 267 6.59 16.16 1.47
CA ILE A 267 7.64 17.16 1.25
C ILE A 267 7.29 17.95 0.00
N ARG A 268 7.22 19.29 0.13
CA ARG A 268 6.92 20.21 -0.98
C ARG A 268 5.67 19.78 -1.76
N ASP A 269 4.58 19.52 -1.04
CA ASP A 269 3.28 19.08 -1.55
C ASP A 269 3.28 17.71 -2.26
N GLN A 270 4.26 16.84 -2.00
CA GLN A 270 4.33 15.49 -2.58
C GLN A 270 4.49 14.44 -1.50
N ILE A 271 3.84 13.29 -1.66
CA ILE A 271 4.00 12.13 -0.79
C ILE A 271 5.31 11.42 -1.17
N PHE A 272 6.19 11.13 -0.22
CA PHE A 272 7.38 10.32 -0.46
C PHE A 272 7.28 8.97 0.26
N ARG A 273 7.50 7.86 -0.47
CA ARG A 273 7.37 6.49 0.05
C ARG A 273 8.60 6.01 0.83
N TYR A 274 9.12 6.85 1.72
CA TYR A 274 10.14 6.44 2.67
C TYR A 274 9.49 5.77 3.88
N VAL A 275 9.96 4.59 4.25
CA VAL A 275 9.57 3.93 5.50
C VAL A 275 10.57 4.35 6.56
N HIS A 276 10.08 4.95 7.64
CA HIS A 276 10.87 5.27 8.82
C HIS A 276 10.59 4.24 9.91
N ASP A 277 11.61 3.47 10.27
CA ASP A 277 11.58 2.68 11.50
C ASP A 277 11.83 3.61 12.68
N LYS A 278 10.99 3.52 13.71
CA LYS A 278 11.08 4.35 14.92
C LYS A 278 12.37 4.12 15.69
N ASP A 279 12.96 2.93 15.54
CA ASP A 279 14.23 2.58 16.18
C ASP A 279 15.44 3.12 15.38
N CYS A 280 15.24 3.59 14.15
CA CYS A 280 16.27 4.19 13.31
C CYS A 280 16.48 5.69 13.62
N VAL A 281 16.65 5.99 14.91
CA VAL A 281 16.95 7.32 15.45
C VAL A 281 18.09 7.20 16.47
N ALA A 282 19.12 8.04 16.34
CA ALA A 282 20.17 8.16 17.34
C ALA A 282 20.41 9.63 17.70
N THR A 283 20.60 9.90 18.98
CA THR A 283 20.91 11.25 19.49
C THR A 283 22.29 11.21 20.14
N THR A 284 23.16 12.12 19.73
CA THR A 284 24.47 12.35 20.34
C THR A 284 24.57 13.82 20.70
N GLU A 285 24.79 14.11 21.99
CA GLU A 285 24.62 15.46 22.53
C GLU A 285 23.24 16.05 22.15
N ASP A 286 23.20 17.25 21.57
CA ASP A 286 21.96 17.91 21.15
C ASP A 286 21.53 17.53 19.71
N ILE A 287 22.28 16.69 19.02
CA ILE A 287 22.06 16.36 17.60
C ILE A 287 21.40 15.01 17.46
N THR A 288 20.27 14.99 16.75
CA THR A 288 19.51 13.77 16.44
C THR A 288 19.60 13.47 14.95
N VAL A 289 19.96 12.22 14.64
CA VAL A 289 19.98 11.67 13.28
C VAL A 289 18.86 10.63 13.16
N SER A 290 17.96 10.84 12.22
CA SER A 290 16.88 9.91 11.87
C SER A 290 17.01 9.45 10.44
N VAL A 291 16.77 8.15 10.18
CA VAL A 291 16.91 7.56 8.85
C VAL A 291 15.61 6.93 8.37
N SER A 292 15.23 7.20 7.13
CA SER A 292 14.10 6.56 6.46
C SER A 292 14.57 5.94 5.15
N THR A 293 14.08 4.75 4.79
CA THR A 293 14.56 4.00 3.61
C THR A 293 13.43 3.70 2.63
N SER A 294 13.76 3.52 1.35
CA SER A 294 12.81 3.08 0.32
C SER A 294 13.49 2.10 -0.63
N PHE A 295 12.77 1.07 -1.03
CA PHE A 295 13.19 0.13 -2.08
C PHE A 295 12.71 0.64 -3.45
N LEU A 296 13.56 0.55 -4.48
CA LEU A 296 13.25 0.98 -5.85
C LEU A 296 13.16 -0.23 -6.78
N PRO A 297 11.94 -0.78 -7.02
CA PRO A 297 11.72 -1.92 -7.91
C PRO A 297 12.29 -1.74 -9.32
N GLU A 298 12.16 -0.54 -9.89
CA GLU A 298 12.56 -0.22 -11.27
C GLU A 298 14.07 -0.18 -11.50
N LEU A 299 14.86 -0.01 -10.43
CA LEU A 299 16.33 -0.07 -10.46
C LEU A 299 16.86 -1.37 -9.84
N SER A 300 15.96 -2.29 -9.50
CA SER A 300 16.31 -3.55 -8.85
C SER A 300 16.05 -4.75 -9.76
N SER A 301 16.93 -5.74 -9.67
CA SER A 301 16.80 -7.02 -10.36
C SER A 301 17.15 -8.16 -9.41
N VAL A 302 16.46 -9.29 -9.57
CA VAL A 302 16.80 -10.53 -8.85
C VAL A 302 17.88 -11.31 -9.60
N HIS A 303 17.86 -11.28 -10.94
CA HIS A 303 18.87 -11.90 -11.80
C HIS A 303 19.33 -10.91 -12.90
N PRO A 304 20.61 -10.48 -12.89
CA PRO A 304 21.56 -10.65 -11.78
C PRO A 304 21.08 -9.94 -10.50
N PRO A 305 21.54 -10.35 -9.31
CA PRO A 305 21.08 -9.78 -8.04
C PRO A 305 21.61 -8.35 -7.87
N HIS A 306 20.70 -7.39 -7.86
CA HIS A 306 20.97 -5.98 -7.70
C HIS A 306 19.77 -5.32 -7.03
N TYR A 307 19.88 -4.98 -5.75
CA TYR A 307 18.77 -4.43 -4.96
C TYR A 307 19.08 -2.98 -4.61
N PHE A 308 18.33 -2.06 -5.21
CA PHE A 308 18.55 -0.63 -5.09
C PHE A 308 17.66 -0.03 -4.00
N PHE A 309 18.29 0.67 -3.06
CA PHE A 309 17.62 1.36 -1.97
C PHE A 309 18.00 2.83 -1.96
N THR A 310 17.04 3.68 -1.62
CA THR A 310 17.30 5.06 -1.23
C THR A 310 17.13 5.23 0.26
N TYR A 311 17.87 6.15 0.83
CA TYR A 311 17.73 6.54 2.22
C TYR A 311 17.70 8.06 2.33
N ARG A 312 16.80 8.55 3.18
CA ARG A 312 16.68 9.94 3.56
C ARG A 312 17.18 10.09 4.99
N ILE A 313 18.12 10.99 5.18
CA ILE A 313 18.69 11.29 6.50
C ILE A 313 18.24 12.67 6.91
N ARG A 314 17.75 12.76 8.14
CA ARG A 314 17.36 13.98 8.80
C ARG A 314 18.30 14.21 9.99
N ILE A 315 19.02 15.31 9.97
CA ILE A 315 19.94 15.75 11.02
C ILE A 315 19.36 17.00 11.64
N GLU A 316 19.08 17.00 12.93
CA GLU A 316 18.55 18.16 13.62
C GLU A 316 19.25 18.39 14.95
N MET A 317 19.24 19.65 15.40
CA MET A 317 19.65 19.99 16.75
C MET A 317 18.43 20.44 17.56
N SER A 318 18.37 20.01 18.82
CA SER A 318 17.31 20.40 19.75
C SER A 318 17.14 21.92 19.80
N LYS A 319 15.90 22.40 19.95
CA LYS A 319 15.62 23.83 20.14
C LYS A 319 16.15 24.36 21.48
N ASP A 320 16.28 23.46 22.46
CA ASP A 320 16.74 23.80 23.81
C ASP A 320 18.28 23.82 23.92
N ALA A 321 18.98 23.47 22.83
CA ALA A 321 20.43 23.52 22.75
C ALA A 321 20.94 24.95 22.87
N LEU A 322 22.11 25.13 23.50
CA LEU A 322 22.71 26.44 23.66
C LEU A 322 23.22 26.98 22.30
N PRO A 323 23.14 28.31 22.04
CA PRO A 323 23.66 28.90 20.80
C PRO A 323 25.16 28.67 20.54
N GLU A 324 25.94 28.35 21.58
CA GLU A 324 27.35 27.99 21.47
C GLU A 324 27.60 26.57 20.95
N ASN A 325 26.57 25.70 20.93
CA ASN A 325 26.65 24.33 20.42
C ASN A 325 26.52 24.24 18.89
N ILE A 326 26.41 25.38 18.19
CA ILE A 326 26.43 25.42 16.72
C ILE A 326 27.68 24.69 16.21
N CYS A 327 27.46 23.76 15.30
CA CYS A 327 28.50 22.91 14.75
C CYS A 327 28.28 22.68 13.26
N GLN A 328 29.34 22.29 12.56
CA GLN A 328 29.32 22.02 11.13
C GLN A 328 29.78 20.59 10.86
N LEU A 329 29.06 19.91 9.97
CA LEU A 329 29.42 18.57 9.51
C LEU A 329 30.66 18.68 8.61
N GLU A 330 31.71 17.93 8.97
CA GLU A 330 32.98 17.88 8.25
C GLU A 330 33.12 16.64 7.37
N SER A 331 32.79 15.47 7.91
CA SER A 331 32.97 14.21 7.21
C SER A 331 31.97 13.16 7.67
N ARG A 332 31.89 12.07 6.90
CA ARG A 332 31.06 10.92 7.16
C ARG A 332 31.91 9.65 7.14
N TYR A 333 31.57 8.70 8.00
CA TYR A 333 32.00 7.32 7.91
C TYR A 333 30.76 6.42 7.87
N TRP A 334 30.74 5.50 6.92
CA TRP A 334 29.71 4.49 6.75
C TRP A 334 30.34 3.10 6.77
N ARG A 335 29.68 2.19 7.48
CA ARG A 335 29.92 0.76 7.43
C ARG A 335 28.67 0.10 6.87
N ILE A 336 28.81 -0.47 5.68
CA ILE A 336 27.73 -1.06 4.89
C ILE A 336 27.92 -2.57 4.91
N THR A 337 26.95 -3.33 5.39
CA THR A 337 27.05 -4.79 5.49
C THR A 337 25.91 -5.45 4.74
N ASN A 338 26.25 -6.36 3.83
CA ASN A 338 25.26 -7.15 3.08
C ASN A 338 24.83 -8.39 3.89
N ALA A 339 23.84 -9.14 3.40
CA ALA A 339 23.33 -10.33 4.11
C ALA A 339 24.31 -11.52 4.17
N LYS A 340 25.39 -11.50 3.39
CA LYS A 340 26.47 -12.51 3.43
C LYS A 340 27.55 -12.16 4.44
N GLY A 341 27.50 -10.97 5.03
CA GLY A 341 28.51 -10.46 5.95
C GLY A 341 29.67 -9.73 5.27
N ASP A 342 29.61 -9.50 3.95
CA ASP A 342 30.60 -8.66 3.28
C ASP A 342 30.40 -7.21 3.73
N VAL A 343 31.50 -6.56 4.09
CA VAL A 343 31.53 -5.19 4.63
C VAL A 343 32.24 -4.27 3.64
N GLU A 344 31.61 -3.14 3.36
CA GLU A 344 32.19 -2.01 2.65
C GLU A 344 32.24 -0.80 3.59
N GLU A 345 33.38 -0.11 3.62
CA GLU A 345 33.57 1.10 4.40
C GLU A 345 33.71 2.29 3.47
N VAL A 346 32.89 3.33 3.69
CA VAL A 346 32.92 4.56 2.90
C VAL A 346 33.23 5.73 3.83
N GLN A 347 34.33 6.42 3.57
CA GLN A 347 34.72 7.61 4.30
C GLN A 347 34.94 8.77 3.32
N GLY A 348 34.43 9.95 3.65
CA GLY A 348 34.57 11.11 2.77
C GLY A 348 34.13 12.43 3.41
N PRO A 349 34.50 13.55 2.78
CA PRO A 349 34.16 14.88 3.27
C PRO A 349 32.69 15.23 3.00
N GLY A 350 32.07 15.93 3.95
CA GLY A 350 30.70 16.42 3.85
C GLY A 350 29.64 15.32 3.67
N VAL A 351 28.46 15.73 3.22
CA VAL A 351 27.35 14.88 2.78
C VAL A 351 26.80 15.43 1.48
N VAL A 352 26.65 14.59 0.45
CA VAL A 352 26.16 14.99 -0.89
C VAL A 352 26.85 16.24 -1.50
N GLY A 353 28.13 16.45 -1.17
CA GLY A 353 28.91 17.62 -1.61
C GLY A 353 28.72 18.88 -0.77
N GLU A 354 27.98 18.81 0.33
CA GLU A 354 27.70 19.93 1.24
C GLU A 354 28.31 19.71 2.64
N PHE A 355 28.56 20.82 3.34
CA PHE A 355 29.08 20.85 4.72
C PHE A 355 28.10 21.65 5.60
N PRO A 356 26.94 21.07 5.95
CA PRO A 356 25.87 21.80 6.62
C PRO A 356 26.27 22.26 8.03
N VAL A 357 25.96 23.53 8.33
CA VAL A 357 25.98 24.07 9.70
C VAL A 357 24.65 23.77 10.38
N ILE A 358 24.67 23.14 11.54
CA ILE A 358 23.51 22.82 12.36
C ILE A 358 23.53 23.71 13.61
N SER A 359 22.42 24.42 13.82
CA SER A 359 22.18 25.33 14.94
C SER A 359 20.91 24.92 15.70
N PRO A 360 20.68 25.41 16.93
CA PRO A 360 19.49 25.05 17.71
C PRO A 360 18.20 25.20 16.90
N GLY A 361 17.40 24.14 16.84
CA GLY A 361 16.15 24.07 16.07
C GLY A 361 16.28 23.93 14.55
N LYS A 362 17.50 23.91 14.00
CA LYS A 362 17.72 23.72 12.56
C LYS A 362 17.66 22.24 12.20
N VAL A 363 17.06 21.97 11.05
CA VAL A 363 16.95 20.65 10.44
C VAL A 363 17.65 20.69 9.09
N TYR A 364 18.51 19.72 8.84
CA TYR A 364 19.11 19.46 7.54
C TYR A 364 18.67 18.08 7.06
N GLU A 365 18.20 17.99 5.82
CA GLU A 365 17.76 16.74 5.22
C GLU A 365 18.47 16.52 3.90
N TYR A 366 18.90 15.29 3.66
CA TYR A 366 19.43 14.89 2.37
C TYR A 366 19.00 13.46 2.03
N THR A 367 19.05 13.14 0.74
CA THR A 367 18.73 11.79 0.23
C THR A 367 19.94 11.26 -0.53
N SER A 368 20.21 9.98 -0.36
CA SER A 368 21.20 9.25 -1.16
C SER A 368 20.73 7.81 -1.39
N CYS A 369 21.56 6.98 -1.97
CA CYS A 369 21.23 5.62 -2.35
C CYS A 369 22.38 4.65 -2.12
N THR A 370 22.04 3.37 -2.07
CA THR A 370 22.99 2.26 -1.99
C THR A 370 22.42 1.06 -2.76
N THR A 371 23.30 0.13 -3.12
CA THR A 371 22.92 -1.12 -3.78
C THR A 371 23.49 -2.31 -3.03
N PHE A 372 22.72 -3.38 -2.96
CA PHE A 372 23.16 -4.66 -2.40
C PHE A 372 23.10 -5.75 -3.46
N SER A 373 24.06 -6.69 -3.41
CA SER A 373 24.01 -7.96 -4.14
C SER A 373 23.18 -9.03 -3.41
N THR A 374 22.54 -8.66 -2.30
CA THR A 374 21.68 -9.50 -1.47
C THR A 374 20.34 -8.80 -1.24
N THR A 375 19.29 -9.58 -0.96
CA THR A 375 17.92 -9.09 -0.73
C THR A 375 17.78 -8.20 0.50
N SER A 376 18.78 -8.21 1.38
CA SER A 376 18.84 -7.32 2.54
C SER A 376 20.27 -6.90 2.83
N GLY A 377 20.38 -5.82 3.59
CA GLY A 377 21.62 -5.30 4.14
C GLY A 377 21.32 -4.26 5.22
N TYR A 378 22.36 -3.76 5.86
CA TYR A 378 22.24 -2.67 6.82
C TYR A 378 23.41 -1.72 6.70
N MET A 379 23.18 -0.48 7.15
CA MET A 379 24.19 0.56 7.23
C MET A 379 24.22 1.15 8.63
N GLU A 380 25.40 1.50 9.09
CA GLU A 380 25.65 2.21 10.34
C GLU A 380 26.89 3.09 10.19
N GLY A 381 27.10 4.04 11.10
CA GLY A 381 28.25 4.91 10.98
C GLY A 381 28.19 6.12 11.90
N TYR A 382 28.92 7.17 11.53
CA TYR A 382 28.90 8.44 12.23
C TYR A 382 29.26 9.60 11.31
N TYR A 383 28.81 10.79 11.70
CA TYR A 383 29.30 12.05 11.15
C TYR A 383 30.31 12.66 12.10
N THR A 384 31.41 13.19 11.58
CA THR A 384 32.31 14.03 12.37
C THR A 384 31.89 15.48 12.24
N PHE A 385 31.61 16.12 13.37
CA PHE A 385 31.24 17.53 13.49
C PHE A 385 32.37 18.32 14.14
N HIS A 386 32.50 19.58 13.77
CA HIS A 386 33.34 20.56 14.46
C HIS A 386 32.46 21.67 15.07
N CYS A 387 32.76 22.08 16.30
CA CYS A 387 32.05 23.20 16.94
C CYS A 387 32.54 24.55 16.39
N LEU A 388 31.63 25.45 16.04
CA LEU A 388 32.00 26.79 15.55
C LEU A 388 32.50 27.72 16.66
N SER A 389 32.09 27.48 17.92
CA SER A 389 32.53 28.22 19.10
C SER A 389 33.94 27.84 19.57
N ASN A 390 34.38 26.60 19.27
CA ASN A 390 35.69 26.09 19.67
C ASN A 390 36.31 25.28 18.52
N LYS A 391 37.30 25.89 17.84
CA LYS A 391 37.95 25.35 16.64
C LYS A 391 38.63 24.00 16.82
N ASP A 392 39.04 23.64 18.04
CA ASP A 392 39.74 22.38 18.31
C ASP A 392 38.80 21.27 18.78
N ARG A 393 37.49 21.55 18.93
CA ARG A 393 36.49 20.58 19.38
C ARG A 393 35.82 19.88 18.19
N PHE A 394 36.21 18.63 17.99
CA PHE A 394 35.56 17.68 17.09
C PHE A 394 34.87 16.58 17.88
N PHE A 395 33.74 16.09 17.38
CA PHE A 395 33.02 14.96 17.97
C PHE A 395 32.27 14.19 16.90
N ASN A 396 32.00 12.92 17.19
CA ASN A 396 31.25 12.05 16.29
C ASN A 396 29.79 11.99 16.72
N VAL A 397 28.88 12.21 15.78
CA VAL A 397 27.44 12.02 15.94
C VAL A 397 27.07 10.67 15.33
N THR A 398 26.50 9.79 16.15
CA THR A 398 26.15 8.44 15.73
C THR A 398 25.03 8.47 14.70
N ILE A 399 25.18 7.67 13.64
CA ILE A 399 24.10 7.33 12.74
C ILE A 399 23.52 5.99 13.22
N PRO A 400 22.20 5.90 13.48
CA PRO A 400 21.61 4.65 13.93
C PRO A 400 21.83 3.55 12.87
N ARG A 401 21.96 2.30 13.31
CA ARG A 401 21.91 1.18 12.37
C ARG A 401 20.52 1.10 11.77
N PHE A 402 20.43 1.05 10.45
CA PHE A 402 19.16 0.86 9.74
C PHE A 402 19.25 -0.26 8.74
N HIS A 403 18.16 -1.03 8.64
CA HIS A 403 18.05 -2.20 7.78
C HIS A 403 17.27 -1.87 6.52
N MET A 404 17.74 -2.40 5.40
CA MET A 404 17.08 -2.32 4.11
C MET A 404 16.77 -3.73 3.66
N VAL A 405 15.49 -4.00 3.45
CA VAL A 405 14.98 -5.33 3.11
C VAL A 405 14.10 -5.21 1.88
N CYS A 406 14.43 -6.00 0.85
CA CYS A 406 13.64 -6.13 -0.35
C CYS A 406 12.27 -6.74 0.02
N PRO A 407 11.15 -6.24 -0.55
CA PRO A 407 9.87 -6.90 -0.42
C PRO A 407 9.92 -8.37 -0.85
N ALA A 408 8.92 -9.14 -0.46
CA ALA A 408 8.77 -10.51 -0.95
C ALA A 408 8.73 -10.49 -2.49
N PHE A 409 9.43 -11.43 -3.12
CA PHE A 409 9.38 -11.59 -4.57
C PHE A 409 9.11 -13.04 -4.94
N LYS A 410 8.52 -13.21 -6.12
CA LYS A 410 8.19 -14.52 -6.69
C LYS A 410 8.75 -14.62 -8.09
N ALA A 411 9.39 -15.74 -8.40
CA ALA A 411 9.77 -16.11 -9.76
C ALA A 411 8.68 -17.01 -10.35
N THR A 412 8.28 -16.74 -11.58
CA THR A 412 7.32 -17.58 -12.31
C THR A 412 8.09 -18.68 -13.03
N ASN A 413 7.91 -19.93 -12.60
CA ASN A 413 8.49 -21.09 -13.28
C ASN A 413 7.54 -21.54 -14.40
N PRO A 414 8.00 -21.66 -15.67
CA PRO A 414 7.16 -22.16 -16.76
C PRO A 414 6.73 -23.63 -16.61
N ASN A 415 7.35 -24.39 -15.71
CA ASN A 415 7.23 -25.86 -15.67
C ASN A 415 6.31 -26.43 -14.57
N GLU A 416 5.57 -25.61 -13.81
CA GLU A 416 4.69 -26.11 -12.73
C GLU A 416 3.20 -26.22 -13.13
N SER A 417 2.89 -26.31 -14.43
CA SER A 417 1.53 -26.62 -14.90
C SER A 417 1.54 -27.67 -16.00
N ALA A 418 1.99 -28.89 -15.69
CA ALA A 418 1.59 -30.14 -16.33
C ALA A 418 2.40 -31.31 -15.74
N VAL A 419 1.91 -31.92 -14.66
CA VAL A 419 2.26 -33.31 -14.34
C VAL A 419 0.99 -33.99 -13.84
N ASP A 420 0.21 -34.50 -14.79
CA ASP A 420 -0.45 -35.80 -14.68
C ASP A 420 -0.58 -36.35 -16.10
N GLU A 421 -0.35 -37.66 -16.21
CA GLU A 421 -0.38 -38.55 -17.39
C GLU A 421 0.94 -38.74 -18.18
N ASP A 422 1.56 -39.86 -17.80
CA ASP A 422 2.13 -40.92 -18.64
C ASP A 422 3.64 -40.99 -18.93
N GLN A 423 4.20 -42.07 -18.37
CA GLN A 423 5.38 -42.79 -18.81
C GLN A 423 5.23 -43.17 -20.29
N ASP A 424 6.26 -42.96 -21.11
CA ASP A 424 7.22 -44.01 -21.49
C ASP A 424 7.94 -43.62 -22.79
N SER A 425 9.07 -44.27 -23.02
CA SER A 425 9.85 -44.39 -24.26
C SER A 425 11.08 -43.49 -24.47
N THR A 426 12.15 -44.26 -24.63
CA THR A 426 13.55 -44.03 -24.95
C THR A 426 13.83 -43.39 -26.31
N GLY A 427 14.98 -42.70 -26.44
CA GLY A 427 15.60 -42.46 -27.74
C GLY A 427 16.73 -41.43 -27.73
N THR A 428 17.96 -41.91 -27.81
CA THR A 428 19.24 -41.23 -28.07
C THR A 428 19.23 -40.35 -29.34
N ASP A 429 19.93 -39.20 -29.34
CA ASP A 429 21.10 -39.00 -30.23
C ASP A 429 21.91 -37.73 -29.87
N ASP A 430 23.22 -37.85 -30.07
CA ASP A 430 24.27 -36.85 -29.92
C ASP A 430 24.27 -35.81 -31.07
N SER A 431 24.68 -34.58 -30.78
CA SER A 431 25.50 -33.79 -31.71
C SER A 431 26.14 -32.57 -31.03
N GLN A 432 27.47 -32.59 -30.95
CA GLN A 432 28.34 -31.46 -30.68
C GLN A 432 28.56 -30.63 -31.97
N ASP A 433 28.67 -29.30 -31.86
CA ASP A 433 29.87 -28.54 -32.30
C ASP A 433 29.76 -27.03 -31.95
N PRO A 434 30.86 -26.24 -31.97
CA PRO A 434 31.17 -25.19 -30.99
C PRO A 434 31.19 -23.81 -31.68
N HIS A 435 31.81 -22.81 -31.03
CA HIS A 435 32.03 -21.40 -31.43
C HIS A 435 31.06 -20.42 -30.74
N ARG A 436 31.49 -19.33 -30.10
CA ARG A 436 32.78 -18.63 -29.99
C ARG A 436 32.72 -17.84 -28.68
N VAL A 437 33.77 -17.95 -27.86
CA VAL A 437 33.98 -17.09 -26.70
C VAL A 437 34.30 -15.68 -27.21
N LEU A 438 33.44 -14.72 -26.88
CA LEU A 438 33.77 -13.30 -26.88
C LEU A 438 33.88 -12.89 -25.42
N ASP A 439 35.11 -12.77 -24.95
CA ASP A 439 35.44 -12.15 -23.67
C ASP A 439 34.96 -10.68 -23.70
N ILE A 440 33.95 -10.38 -22.88
CA ILE A 440 33.51 -9.01 -22.58
C ILE A 440 33.78 -8.80 -21.09
N PRO A 441 34.49 -7.73 -20.70
CA PRO A 441 34.98 -7.56 -19.34
C PRO A 441 33.83 -7.33 -18.34
N SER A 442 34.06 -7.77 -17.11
CA SER A 442 33.19 -7.58 -15.95
C SER A 442 32.88 -6.08 -15.76
N PRO A 443 31.60 -5.67 -15.63
CA PRO A 443 31.28 -4.32 -15.23
C PRO A 443 31.44 -4.20 -13.72
N SER A 444 32.67 -3.99 -13.25
CA SER A 444 32.90 -3.30 -11.97
C SER A 444 32.63 -1.81 -12.22
N GLY A 445 31.37 -1.42 -12.13
CA GLY A 445 30.91 -0.04 -12.35
C GLY A 445 29.99 0.39 -11.22
N CYS A 446 30.57 1.00 -10.19
CA CYS A 446 29.81 1.75 -9.20
C CYS A 446 29.02 2.86 -9.90
N CYS A 447 27.77 3.09 -9.49
CA CYS A 447 27.17 4.40 -9.67
C CYS A 447 28.05 5.41 -8.93
N LEU A 448 28.52 6.44 -9.65
CA LEU A 448 29.19 7.62 -9.08
C LEU A 448 28.20 8.42 -8.24
N CYS A 449 27.90 7.92 -7.05
CA CYS A 449 27.18 8.67 -6.03
C CYS A 449 28.20 9.56 -5.32
N HIS A 450 28.51 10.72 -5.92
CA HIS A 450 29.35 11.81 -5.41
C HIS A 450 30.40 11.39 -4.35
N THR A 451 31.52 10.88 -4.85
CA THR A 451 32.81 10.87 -4.13
C THR A 451 33.27 12.27 -3.81
#